data_AF-A0A5M3Y0A7-F1
#
_entry.id   AF-A0A5M3Y0A7-F1
#
_cell.length_a   1.000
_cell.length_b   1.000
_cell.length_c   1.000
_cell.angle_alpha   90.00
_cell.angle_beta   90.00
_cell.angle_gamma   90.00
#
_symmetry.space_group_name_H-M   'P 1'
#
loop_
_entity.id
_entity.type
_entity.pdbx_description
1 polymer ?
#
loop_
_entity_poly.entity_id
_entity_poly.type
_entity_poly.pdbx_seq_one_letter_code
_entity_poly.pdbx_strand_id
1 'polypeptide(L)'
;MAGTEEKPDMQWRIVGGLVGLAVGFLSKKVLSYAWEKATGKKPPTNTDSPDVSLGEAVAYAVVMGLGMEVARIVMTRAAAKKWYSWKAAAQAAQDEIKS
;
A
#
# COMPACT_ATOMS: atom_id res chain seq x y z
N MET A 1 12.43 35.39 18.66
CA MET A 1 13.01 34.37 17.77
C MET A 1 11.85 33.81 16.93
N ALA A 2 11.55 34.38 15.77
CA ALA A 2 10.53 33.82 14.88
C ALA A 2 11.12 32.56 14.23
N GLY A 3 10.54 31.40 14.51
CA GLY A 3 10.94 30.14 13.89
C GLY A 3 10.64 30.18 12.40
N THR A 4 11.66 29.98 11.58
CA THR A 4 11.49 29.79 10.14
C THR A 4 10.83 28.45 9.91
N GLU A 5 9.57 28.46 9.46
CA GLU A 5 8.91 27.30 8.90
C GLU A 5 9.65 26.87 7.63
N GLU A 6 10.50 25.84 7.72
CA GLU A 6 11.02 25.16 6.54
C GLU A 6 9.85 24.44 5.84
N LYS A 7 9.33 25.07 4.79
CA LYS A 7 8.38 24.43 3.87
C LYS A 7 9.10 23.25 3.22
N PRO A 8 8.51 22.04 3.18
CA PRO A 8 9.11 20.89 2.49
C PRO A 8 9.48 21.33 1.07
N ASP A 9 10.74 21.11 0.72
CA ASP A 9 11.33 21.58 -0.52
C ASP A 9 10.53 21.07 -1.71
N MET A 10 10.35 21.98 -2.67
CA MET A 10 9.50 21.75 -3.85
C MET A 10 9.90 20.46 -4.60
N GLN A 11 11.17 20.08 -4.54
CA GLN A 11 11.68 18.84 -5.13
C GLN A 11 11.03 17.61 -4.51
N TRP A 12 11.01 17.49 -3.18
CA TRP A 12 10.30 16.41 -2.50
C TRP A 12 8.80 16.40 -2.78
N ARG A 13 8.17 17.57 -2.97
CA ARG A 13 6.74 17.64 -3.33
C ARG A 13 6.47 17.08 -4.72
N ILE A 14 7.31 17.40 -5.70
CA ILE A 14 7.19 16.89 -7.07
C ILE A 14 7.42 15.38 -7.09
N VAL A 15 8.46 14.90 -6.41
CA VAL A 15 8.74 13.47 -6.28
C VAL A 15 7.57 12.74 -5.61
N GLY A 16 7.09 13.27 -4.48
CA GLY A 16 5.93 12.70 -3.77
C GLY A 16 4.68 12.64 -4.64
N GLY A 17 4.43 13.68 -5.45
CA GLY A 17 3.35 13.70 -6.43
C GLY A 17 3.48 12.61 -7.49
N LEU A 18 4.65 12.48 -8.12
CA LEU A 18 4.91 11.46 -9.14
C LEU A 18 4.80 10.04 -8.58
N VAL A 19 5.37 9.80 -7.40
CA VAL A 19 5.27 8.52 -6.70
C VAL A 19 3.82 8.22 -6.36
N GLY A 20 3.06 9.20 -5.86
CA GLY A 20 1.64 9.05 -5.57
C GLY A 20 0.82 8.63 -6.79
N LEU A 21 1.07 9.26 -7.95
CA LEU A 21 0.41 8.89 -9.20
C LEU A 21 0.75 7.46 -9.64
N ALA A 22 2.04 7.09 -9.58
CA ALA A 22 2.48 5.74 -9.92
C ALA A 22 1.86 4.68 -9.00
N VAL A 23 1.85 4.93 -7.68
CA VAL A 23 1.22 4.07 -6.67
C VAL A 23 -0.28 3.95 -6.93
N GLY A 24 -0.96 5.06 -7.22
CA GLY A 24 -2.39 5.05 -7.51
C GLY A 24 -2.73 4.19 -8.73
N PHE A 25 -1.98 4.35 -9.83
CA PHE A 25 -2.17 3.56 -11.04
C PHE A 25 -1.92 2.07 -10.80
N LEU A 26 -0.83 1.74 -10.09
CA LEU A 26 -0.48 0.36 -9.80
C LEU A 26 -1.50 -0.30 -8.86
N SER A 27 -1.97 0.43 -7.84
CA SER A 27 -2.99 -0.04 -6.90
C SER A 27 -4.28 -0.44 -7.62
N LYS A 28 -4.75 0.36 -8.58
CA LYS A 28 -5.95 0.03 -9.37
C LYS A 28 -5.78 -1.30 -10.12
N LYS A 29 -4.60 -1.51 -10.71
CA LYS A 29 -4.28 -2.74 -11.45
C LYS A 29 -4.22 -3.97 -10.56
N VAL A 30 -3.52 -3.86 -9.42
CA VAL A 30 -3.40 -4.93 -8.42
C VAL A 30 -4.76 -5.30 -7.86
N LEU A 31 -5.56 -4.30 -7.47
CA LEU A 31 -6.89 -4.53 -6.91
C LEU A 31 -7.81 -5.19 -7.94
N SER A 32 -7.77 -4.74 -9.19
CA SER A 32 -8.56 -5.34 -10.29
C SER A 32 -8.19 -6.80 -10.51
N TYR A 33 -6.89 -7.09 -10.56
CA TYR A 33 -6.38 -8.44 -10.74
C TYR A 33 -6.73 -9.36 -9.57
N ALA A 34 -6.55 -8.88 -8.33
CA ALA A 34 -6.88 -9.65 -7.14
C ALA A 34 -8.37 -9.99 -7.09
N TRP A 35 -9.23 -9.03 -7.45
CA TRP A 35 -10.66 -9.23 -7.52
C TRP A 35 -11.07 -10.26 -8.57
N GLU A 36 -10.57 -10.09 -9.80
CA GLU A 36 -10.83 -11.04 -10.89
C GLU A 36 -10.32 -12.44 -10.54
N LYS A 37 -9.17 -12.54 -9.87
CA LYS A 37 -8.64 -13.84 -9.43
C LYS A 37 -9.49 -14.49 -8.34
N ALA A 38 -10.01 -13.71 -7.39
CA ALA A 38 -10.80 -14.21 -6.27
C ALA A 38 -12.25 -14.54 -6.66
N THR A 39 -12.87 -13.72 -7.50
CA THR A 39 -14.31 -13.84 -7.84
C THR A 39 -14.59 -14.29 -9.27
N GLY A 40 -13.59 -14.31 -10.15
CA GLY A 40 -13.74 -14.64 -11.58
C GLY A 40 -14.47 -13.58 -12.40
N LYS A 41 -14.77 -12.41 -11.82
CA LYS A 41 -15.54 -11.33 -12.46
C LYS A 41 -14.74 -10.04 -12.47
N LYS A 42 -15.04 -9.15 -13.42
CA LYS A 42 -14.44 -7.81 -13.44
C LYS A 42 -14.85 -7.05 -12.16
N PRO A 43 -13.91 -6.30 -11.53
CA PRO A 43 -14.19 -5.55 -10.31
C PRO A 43 -15.38 -4.59 -10.50
N PRO A 44 -16.35 -4.58 -9.56
CA PRO A 44 -17.46 -3.64 -9.61
C PRO A 44 -16.90 -2.23 -9.51
N THR A 45 -16.80 -1.55 -10.66
CA THR A 45 -16.16 -0.24 -10.76
C THR A 45 -17.15 0.89 -10.45
N ASN A 46 -18.44 0.55 -10.29
CA ASN A 46 -19.52 1.47 -9.97
C ASN A 46 -20.24 0.98 -8.71
N THR A 47 -19.77 1.43 -7.55
CA THR A 47 -20.46 1.24 -6.26
C THR A 47 -21.73 2.08 -6.13
N ASP A 48 -21.93 3.07 -7.00
CA ASP A 48 -23.12 3.95 -7.06
C ASP A 48 -24.22 3.45 -8.02
N SER A 49 -24.03 2.30 -8.67
CA SER A 49 -25.08 1.73 -9.52
C SER A 49 -26.20 1.12 -8.64
N PRO A 50 -27.48 1.52 -8.82
CA PRO A 50 -28.61 0.99 -8.05
C PRO A 50 -28.84 -0.53 -8.20
N ASP A 51 -28.10 -1.20 -9.09
CA ASP A 51 -28.11 -2.65 -9.29
C ASP A 51 -27.34 -3.43 -8.19
N VAL A 52 -26.55 -2.75 -7.34
CA VAL A 52 -25.90 -3.40 -6.19
C VAL A 52 -26.91 -3.48 -5.04
N SER A 53 -27.36 -4.70 -4.72
CA SER A 53 -28.25 -4.92 -3.59
C SER A 53 -27.57 -4.54 -2.26
N LEU A 54 -28.34 -4.08 -1.28
CA LEU A 54 -27.81 -3.68 0.04
C LEU A 54 -27.07 -4.84 0.74
N GLY A 55 -27.52 -6.08 0.54
CA GLY A 55 -26.84 -7.27 1.03
C GLY A 55 -25.50 -7.53 0.37
N GLU A 56 -25.40 -7.28 -0.94
CA GLU A 56 -24.13 -7.40 -1.70
C GLU A 56 -23.13 -6.32 -1.29
N ALA A 57 -23.60 -5.08 -1.09
CA ALA A 57 -22.76 -3.99 -0.60
C ALA A 57 -22.20 -4.28 0.81
N VAL A 58 -23.04 -4.78 1.72
CA VAL A 58 -22.61 -5.15 3.08
C VAL A 58 -21.62 -6.32 3.04
N ALA A 59 -21.89 -7.35 2.24
CA ALA A 59 -20.96 -8.48 2.08
C ALA A 59 -19.60 -8.01 1.53
N TYR A 60 -19.60 -7.13 0.52
CA TYR A 60 -18.39 -6.50 -0.01
C TYR A 60 -17.65 -5.72 1.07
N ALA A 61 -18.35 -4.88 1.83
CA ALA A 61 -17.75 -4.07 2.90
C ALA A 61 -17.11 -4.94 3.99
N VAL A 62 -17.74 -6.03 4.40
CA VAL A 62 -17.18 -6.97 5.40
C VAL A 62 -15.94 -7.66 4.85
N VAL A 63 -15.99 -8.15 3.62
CA VAL A 63 -14.84 -8.79 2.96
C VAL A 63 -13.66 -7.83 2.84
N MET A 64 -13.92 -6.59 2.40
CA MET A 64 -12.89 -5.56 2.29
C MET A 64 -12.38 -5.12 3.67
N GLY A 65 -13.26 -4.94 4.65
CA GLY A 65 -12.89 -4.54 6.01
C GLY A 65 -11.98 -5.57 6.68
N LEU A 66 -12.37 -6.84 6.67
CA LEU A 66 -11.56 -7.94 7.23
C LEU A 66 -10.31 -8.20 6.39
N GLY A 67 -10.43 -8.18 5.06
CA GLY A 67 -9.32 -8.39 4.14
C GLY A 67 -8.21 -7.36 4.32
N MET A 68 -8.56 -6.08 4.49
CA MET A 68 -7.59 -5.01 4.71
C MET A 68 -6.82 -5.17 6.02
N GLU A 69 -7.49 -5.58 7.11
CA GLU A 69 -6.81 -5.78 8.38
C GLU A 69 -5.85 -6.99 8.34
N VAL A 70 -6.27 -8.10 7.72
CA VAL A 70 -5.40 -9.25 7.49
C VAL A 70 -4.20 -8.86 6.62
N ALA A 71 -4.43 -8.12 5.54
CA ALA A 71 -3.38 -7.64 4.66
C ALA A 71 -2.37 -6.77 5.42
N ARG A 72 -2.85 -5.85 6.27
CA ARG A 72 -2.00 -5.02 7.13
C ARG A 72 -1.09 -5.88 8.02
N ILE A 73 -1.65 -6.87 8.72
CA ILE A 73 -0.87 -7.76 9.61
C ILE A 73 0.22 -8.49 8.83
N VAL A 74 -0.13 -9.07 7.67
CA VAL A 74 0.83 -9.77 6.80
C VAL A 74 1.92 -8.82 6.32
N MET A 75 1.54 -7.63 5.86
CA MET A 75 2.46 -6.60 5.38
C MET A 75 3.43 -6.16 6.48
N THR A 76 2.94 -5.87 7.69
CA THR A 76 3.77 -5.48 8.84
C THR A 76 4.77 -6.58 9.19
N ARG A 77 4.34 -7.84 9.22
CA ARG A 77 5.23 -8.98 9.49
C ARG A 77 6.28 -9.16 8.40
N ALA A 78 5.89 -9.06 7.13
CA ALA A 78 6.80 -9.15 6.00
C ALA A 78 7.83 -8.00 6.02
N ALA A 79 7.39 -6.77 6.28
CA ALA A 79 8.25 -5.60 6.41
C ALA A 79 9.27 -5.77 7.54
N ALA A 80 8.83 -6.21 8.72
CA ALA A 80 9.70 -6.46 9.85
C ALA A 80 10.78 -7.52 9.52
N LYS A 81 10.39 -8.66 8.94
CA LYS A 81 11.33 -9.72 8.54
C LYS A 81 12.37 -9.22 7.54
N LYS A 82 11.93 -8.43 6.55
CA LYS A 82 12.82 -7.90 5.50
C LYS A 82 13.78 -6.84 6.06
N TRP A 83 13.29 -5.98 6.97
CA TRP A 83 14.10 -5.00 7.67
C TRP A 83 15.24 -5.65 8.47
N TYR A 84 14.95 -6.69 9.25
CA TYR A 84 15.99 -7.42 9.99
C TYR A 84 17.01 -8.08 9.06
N SER A 85 16.57 -8.66 7.94
CA SER A 85 17.46 -9.23 6.94
C SER A 85 18.40 -8.20 6.32
N TRP A 86 17.90 -7.00 6.00
CA TRP A 86 18.73 -5.91 5.47
C TRP A 86 19.69 -5.35 6.51
N LYS A 87 19.23 -5.19 7.76
CA LYS A 87 20.10 -4.71 8.84
C LYS A 87 21.24 -5.69 9.09
N ALA A 88 20.96 -7.00 9.11
CA ALA A 88 22.00 -8.03 9.23
C ALA A 88 23.01 -7.97 8.08
N ALA A 89 22.54 -7.82 6.84
CA ALA A 89 23.41 -7.69 5.67
C ALA A 89 24.26 -6.41 5.70
N ALA A 90 23.67 -5.27 6.09
CA ALA A 90 24.38 -4.00 6.22
C ALA A 90 25.43 -4.03 7.33
N GLN A 91 25.15 -4.73 8.43
CA GLN A 91 26.04 -4.85 9.57
C GLN A 91 27.23 -5.75 9.25
N ALA A 92 27.03 -6.86 8.55
CA ALA A 92 28.11 -7.72 8.05
C ALA A 92 29.06 -6.94 7.11
N ALA A 93 28.53 -6.11 6.21
CA ALA A 93 29.34 -5.27 5.33
C ALA A 93 30.13 -4.19 6.10
N GLN A 94 29.57 -3.64 7.19
CA GLN A 94 30.30 -2.69 8.02
C GLN A 94 31.45 -3.33 8.81
N ASP A 95 31.27 -4.56 9.30
CA ASP A 95 32.30 -5.26 10.06
C ASP A 95 33.49 -5.64 9.15
N GLU A 96 33.24 -6.05 7.91
CA GLU A 96 34.28 -6.33 6.91
C GLU A 96 35.08 -5.06 6.49
N ILE A 97 34.44 -3.89 6.44
CA ILE A 97 35.13 -2.62 6.12
C ILE A 97 36.02 -2.15 7.29
N LYS A 98 35.73 -2.56 8.52
CA LYS A 98 36.47 -2.14 9.72
C LYS A 98 37.59 -3.10 10.15
N SER A 99 37.69 -4.28 9.53
CA SER A 99 38.79 -5.24 9.72
C SER A 99 39.94 -4.97 8.76
#